data_AF-K1Z9T0-F1
#
_entry.id   AF-K1Z9T0-F1
#
_cell.length_a   1.000
_cell.length_b   1.000
_cell.length_c   1.000
_cell.angle_alpha   90.00
_cell.angle_beta   90.00
_cell.angle_gamma   90.00
#
_symmetry.space_group_name_H-M   'P 1'
#
loop_
_entity.id
_entity.type
_entity.pdbx_description
1 polymer ?
#
loop_
_entity_poly.entity_id
_entity_poly.type
_entity_poly.pdbx_seq_one_letter_code
_entity_poly.pdbx_strand_id
1 'polypeptide(L)'
;SGIYDVHLKIDADGKVMKLTSQSAQVGSNETDVKVDSQGETSEAVFNYRYVMDGLNNLGSQEAILELNRDTGPGVLRPQNSNDYIYLIMPIKQ
;
A
#
# COMPACT_ATOMS: atom_id res chain seq x y z
N SER A 1 -2.77 -16.27 7.16
CA SER A 1 -1.88 -15.10 7.16
C SER A 1 -0.52 -15.57 6.70
N GLY A 2 -0.21 -15.26 5.44
CA GLY A 2 1.09 -15.56 4.87
C GLY A 2 2.14 -14.62 5.44
N ILE A 3 3.39 -15.08 5.50
CA ILE A 3 4.54 -14.29 5.95
C ILE A 3 4.73 -13.00 5.12
N TYR A 4 4.04 -12.89 3.98
CA TYR A 4 4.16 -11.81 3.02
C TYR A 4 3.03 -10.77 3.07
N ASP A 5 2.01 -11.00 3.88
CA ASP A 5 0.81 -10.16 3.87
C ASP A 5 1.05 -8.86 4.66
N VAL A 6 0.77 -7.73 4.02
CA VAL A 6 0.74 -6.40 4.63
C VAL A 6 -0.63 -5.79 4.41
N HIS A 7 -1.31 -5.48 5.49
CA HIS A 7 -2.58 -4.78 5.51
C HIS A 7 -2.32 -3.28 5.49
N LEU A 8 -2.85 -2.59 4.48
CA LEU A 8 -2.93 -1.13 4.42
C LEU A 8 -4.34 -0.70 4.78
N LYS A 9 -4.45 0.22 5.73
CA LYS A 9 -5.67 0.97 5.98
C LYS A 9 -5.39 2.45 5.85
N ILE A 10 -6.08 3.12 4.93
CA ILE A 10 -5.95 4.56 4.72
C ILE A 10 -7.12 5.24 5.40
N ASP A 11 -6.85 6.03 6.44
CA ASP A 11 -7.82 6.95 7.05
C ASP A 11 -7.74 8.30 6.33
N ALA A 12 -8.73 8.56 5.48
CA ALA A 12 -8.76 9.75 4.63
C ALA A 12 -8.94 11.04 5.45
N ASP A 13 -9.74 10.99 6.51
CA ASP A 13 -10.01 12.12 7.41
C ASP A 13 -8.78 12.42 8.29
N GLY A 14 -8.16 11.35 8.81
CA GLY A 14 -6.98 11.43 9.65
C GLY A 14 -5.68 11.74 8.90
N LYS A 15 -5.66 11.62 7.56
CA LYS A 15 -4.45 11.71 6.72
C LYS A 15 -3.33 10.76 7.17
N VAL A 16 -3.72 9.56 7.57
CA VAL A 16 -2.82 8.53 8.07
C VAL A 16 -3.10 7.21 7.36
N MET A 17 -2.04 6.55 6.91
CA MET A 17 -2.05 5.19 6.45
C MET A 17 -1.45 4.29 7.54
N LYS A 18 -2.25 3.36 8.04
CA LYS A 18 -1.83 2.33 8.97
C LYS A 18 -1.37 1.09 8.19
N LEU A 19 -0.18 0.61 8.52
CA LEU A 19 0.42 -0.60 7.99
C LEU A 19 0.46 -1.65 9.09
N THR A 20 -0.15 -2.81 8.85
CA THR A 20 -0.11 -3.94 9.78
C THR A 20 0.43 -5.18 9.09
N SER A 21 1.36 -5.86 9.75
CA SER A 21 1.88 -7.17 9.33
C SER A 21 1.79 -8.15 10.49
N GLN A 22 1.48 -9.42 10.20
CA GLN A 22 1.37 -10.47 11.20
C GLN A 22 2.02 -11.75 10.71
N SER A 23 2.82 -12.38 11.58
CA SER A 23 3.41 -13.70 11.37
C SER A 23 3.22 -14.55 12.62
N ALA A 24 2.74 -15.77 12.45
CA ALA A 24 2.54 -16.71 13.56
C ALA A 24 3.84 -17.03 14.32
N GLN A 25 5.00 -16.88 13.67
CA GLN A 25 6.31 -17.19 14.25
C GLN A 25 6.99 -15.99 14.91
N VAL A 26 6.72 -14.77 14.44
CA VAL A 26 7.49 -13.56 14.80
C VAL A 26 6.63 -12.52 15.55
N GLY A 27 5.30 -12.63 15.49
CA GLY A 27 4.36 -11.69 16.09
C GLY A 27 3.75 -10.72 15.07
N SER A 28 3.29 -9.57 15.54
CA SER A 28 2.69 -8.52 14.71
C SER A 28 3.45 -7.21 14.81
N ASN A 29 3.47 -6.45 13.72
CA ASN A 29 3.97 -5.08 13.69
C ASN A 29 2.88 -4.16 13.13
N GLU A 30 2.73 -2.99 13.75
CA GLU A 30 1.83 -1.92 13.31
C GLU A 30 2.62 -0.62 13.24
N THR A 31 2.46 0.12 12.13
CA THR A 31 3.14 1.39 11.88
C THR A 31 2.18 2.37 11.23
N ASP A 32 2.13 3.60 11.75
CA ASP A 32 1.38 4.69 11.15
C ASP A 32 2.28 5.58 10.30
N VAL A 33 1.84 5.87 9.08
CA VAL A 33 2.53 6.71 8.10
C VAL A 33 1.63 7.88 7.74
N LYS A 34 2.16 9.11 7.81
CA LYS A 34 1.41 10.29 7.34
C LYS A 34 1.35 10.27 5.82
N VAL A 35 0.16 10.50 5.28
CA VAL A 35 -0.09 10.51 3.83
C VAL A 35 -0.94 11.71 3.45
N ASP A 36 -0.80 12.20 2.23
CA ASP A 36 -1.78 13.14 1.66
C ASP A 36 -2.83 12.35 0.88
N SER A 37 -3.88 11.94 1.59
CA SER A 37 -4.98 11.13 1.04
C SER A 37 -6.09 12.00 0.45
N GLN A 38 -6.68 11.54 -0.64
CA GLN A 38 -7.90 12.09 -1.24
C GLN A 38 -8.89 10.94 -1.48
N GLY A 39 -10.18 11.20 -1.24
CA GLY A 39 -11.24 10.19 -1.42
C GLY A 39 -11.71 9.58 -0.10
N GLU A 40 -12.12 8.32 -0.15
CA GLU A 40 -12.71 7.60 0.98
C GLU A 40 -11.67 6.73 1.71
N THR A 41 -11.94 6.44 2.98
CA THR A 41 -11.20 5.45 3.75
C THR A 41 -11.29 4.08 3.07
N SER A 42 -10.15 3.43 2.87
CA SER A 42 -10.07 2.13 2.18
C SER A 42 -9.09 1.20 2.88
N GLU A 43 -9.32 -0.10 2.72
CA GLU A 43 -8.45 -1.16 3.22
C GLU A 43 -8.04 -2.10 2.09
N ALA A 44 -6.76 -2.45 2.02
CA ALA A 44 -6.26 -3.40 1.03
C ALA A 44 -5.15 -4.26 1.63
N VAL A 45 -5.08 -5.52 1.23
CA VAL A 45 -4.01 -6.44 1.63
C VAL A 45 -3.12 -6.72 0.44
N PHE A 46 -1.84 -6.41 0.57
CA PHE A 46 -0.85 -6.63 -0.47
C PHE A 46 0.26 -7.56 -0.01
N ASN A 47 0.96 -8.16 -0.96
CA ASN A 47 2.24 -8.79 -0.67
C ASN A 47 3.30 -7.70 -0.51
N TYR A 48 3.95 -7.61 0.67
CA TYR A 48 4.93 -6.56 0.94
C TYR A 48 6.07 -6.54 -0.08
N ARG A 49 6.45 -7.71 -0.62
CA ARG A 49 7.54 -7.82 -1.59
C ARG A 49 7.21 -7.06 -2.86
N TYR A 50 5.98 -7.18 -3.35
CA TYR A 50 5.54 -6.46 -4.55
C TYR A 50 5.44 -4.96 -4.29
N VAL A 51 4.99 -4.54 -3.12
CA VAL A 51 4.97 -3.12 -2.74
C VAL A 51 6.39 -2.55 -2.72
N MET A 52 7.33 -3.25 -2.08
CA MET A 52 8.74 -2.84 -2.02
C MET A 52 9.41 -2.83 -3.40
N ASP A 53 9.14 -3.83 -4.23
CA ASP A 53 9.65 -3.90 -5.60
C ASP A 53 9.16 -2.71 -6.41
N GLY A 54 7.87 -2.34 -6.30
CA GLY A 54 7.33 -1.14 -6.92
C GLY A 54 8.02 0.14 -6.44
N LEU A 55 8.07 0.35 -5.12
CA LEU A 55 8.64 1.56 -4.51
C LEU A 55 10.13 1.76 -4.86
N ASN A 56 10.92 0.68 -4.83
CA ASN A 56 12.36 0.74 -5.15
C ASN A 56 12.64 1.13 -6.61
N ASN A 57 11.69 0.89 -7.52
CA ASN A 57 11.84 1.17 -8.95
C ASN A 57 11.21 2.50 -9.40
N LEU A 58 10.53 3.24 -8.52
CA LEU A 58 9.88 4.52 -8.87
C LEU A 58 10.85 5.63 -9.24
N GLY A 59 12.07 5.63 -8.66
CA GLY A 59 13.09 6.67 -8.90
C GLY A 59 12.70 8.08 -8.42
N SER A 60 11.60 8.23 -7.68
CA SER A 60 11.10 9.49 -7.10
C SER A 60 11.11 9.46 -5.57
N GLN A 61 11.16 10.65 -4.95
CA GLN A 61 11.04 10.76 -3.48
C GLN A 61 9.61 10.55 -2.99
N GLU A 62 8.62 10.88 -3.83
CA GLU A 62 7.19 10.78 -3.52
C GLU A 62 6.53 9.80 -4.49
N ALA A 63 5.64 8.97 -3.95
CA ALA A 63 4.89 7.94 -4.66
C ALA A 63 3.40 8.20 -4.51
N ILE A 64 2.65 8.00 -5.58
CA ILE A 64 1.19 8.04 -5.56
C ILE A 64 0.67 6.61 -5.62
N LEU A 65 -0.14 6.24 -4.63
CA LEU A 65 -0.87 4.99 -4.57
C LEU A 65 -2.35 5.27 -4.86
N GLU A 66 -2.86 4.72 -5.94
CA GLU A 66 -4.28 4.82 -6.31
C GLU A 66 -4.95 3.47 -6.05
N LEU A 67 -6.04 3.49 -5.27
CA LEU A 67 -6.86 2.33 -4.97
C LEU A 67 -8.27 2.60 -5.48
N ASN A 68 -8.84 1.66 -6.22
CA ASN A 68 -10.21 1.83 -6.73
C ASN A 68 -11.27 1.20 -5.81
N ARG A 69 -10.93 0.09 -5.13
CA ARG A 69 -11.76 -0.75 -4.24
C ARG A 69 -10.84 -1.66 -3.44
N ASP A 70 -11.29 -2.15 -2.28
CA ASP A 70 -10.53 -3.04 -1.39
C ASP A 70 -10.04 -4.35 -2.05
N THR A 71 -10.71 -4.78 -3.13
CA THR A 71 -10.38 -6.01 -3.88
C THR A 71 -9.87 -5.74 -5.29
N GLY A 72 -9.76 -4.47 -5.69
CA GLY A 72 -9.30 -4.08 -7.02
C GLY A 72 -7.81 -3.81 -7.06
N PRO A 73 -7.22 -3.72 -8.27
CA PRO A 73 -5.80 -3.45 -8.42
C PRO A 73 -5.43 -2.10 -7.80
N GLY A 74 -4.30 -2.08 -7.10
CA GLY A 74 -3.61 -0.85 -6.71
C GLY A 74 -2.65 -0.42 -7.81
N VAL A 75 -2.56 0.88 -8.03
CA VAL A 75 -1.61 1.49 -8.98
C VAL A 75 -0.61 2.32 -8.20
N LEU A 76 0.67 2.07 -8.45
CA LEU A 76 1.78 2.83 -7.90
C LEU A 76 2.50 3.57 -9.02
N ARG A 77 2.66 4.88 -8.89
CA ARG A 77 3.33 5.74 -9.87
C ARG A 77 4.12 6.86 -9.20
N PRO A 78 5.16 7.41 -9.83
CA PRO A 78 5.90 8.52 -9.26
C PRO A 78 5.05 9.79 -9.33
N GLN A 79 5.18 10.68 -8.35
CA GLN A 79 4.40 11.92 -8.33
C GLN A 79 4.73 12.84 -9.53
N ASN A 80 5.98 12.81 -10.01
CA ASN A 80 6.50 13.74 -11.00
C ASN A 80 6.54 13.19 -12.44
N SER A 81 6.05 11.98 -12.70
CA SER A 81 6.01 11.39 -14.04
C SER A 81 4.86 10.40 -14.19
N ASN A 82 4.28 10.33 -15.38
CA ASN A 82 3.28 9.31 -15.74
C ASN A 82 3.85 8.22 -16.65
N ASP A 83 5.16 8.24 -16.91
CA ASP A 83 5.82 7.32 -17.85
C ASP A 83 6.07 5.94 -17.23
N TYR A 84 5.79 5.79 -15.93
CA TYR A 84 5.91 4.56 -15.18
C TYR A 84 4.63 4.28 -14.38
N ILE A 85 4.05 3.12 -14.62
CA ILE A 85 2.87 2.63 -13.91
C ILE A 85 3.20 1.21 -13.43
N TYR A 86 3.12 1.01 -12.11
CA TYR A 86 3.29 -0.29 -11.48
C TYR A 86 1.96 -0.76 -10.92
N LEU A 87 1.47 -1.90 -11.41
CA LEU A 87 0.20 -2.48 -11.02
C LEU A 87 0.42 -3.56 -9.96
N ILE A 88 -0.28 -3.46 -8.82
CA ILE A 88 -0.22 -4.46 -7.74
C ILE A 88 -1.61 -5.04 -7.53
N MET A 89 -1.71 -6.36 -7.58
CA MET A 89 -2.96 -7.05 -7.25
C MET A 89 -3.04 -7.28 -5.74
N PRO A 90 -4.18 -6.94 -5.09
CA PRO A 90 -4.39 -7.30 -3.70
C PRO A 90 -4.54 -8.81 -3.55
N ILE A 91 -4.16 -9.32 -2.39
CA ILE A 91 -4.37 -10.71 -2.01
C ILE A 91 -5.85 -10.86 -1.63
N LYS A 92 -6.56 -11.75 -2.32
CA LYS A 92 -7.94 -12.10 -1.96
C LYS A 92 -7.92 -12.92 -0.67
N GLN A 93 -8.68 -12.47 0.34
CA GLN A 93 -9.05 -13.31 1.47
C GLN A 93 -10.15 -14.31 1.07
#